data_AF-A0A3L7NPZ0-F1
#
_entry.id   AF-A0A3L7NPZ0-F1
#
_cell.length_a   1.000
_cell.length_b   1.000
_cell.length_c   1.000
_cell.angle_alpha   90.00
_cell.angle_beta   90.00
_cell.angle_gamma   90.00
#
_symmetry.space_group_name_H-M   'P 1'
#
loop_
_entity.id
_entity.type
_entity.pdbx_description
1 polymer ?
#
loop_
_entity_poly.entity_id
_entity_poly.type
_entity_poly.pdbx_seq_one_letter_code
_entity_poly.pdbx_strand_id
1 'polypeptide(L)'
;MYFPRRIGVVTQNFDFCHSMTRLCDDICRRHPEFGHIRMPQVAVTFAQARSPAEWGVQARLTPLRFEGGSIVERRKGRLWTVQRVYHQGRESLYILTFLLPRFLNLSFEEKLITVFHELYHINPDFNGDIRRFSGSCYMHTGSQKSYDRQMDVFAQQYLRMGAPQELYRFLTLSFSELQVTFGEVVGLRIAIPRLIPMGKAA
;
A
#
# COMPACT_ATOMS: atom_id res chain seq x y z
N MET A 1 16.10 6.44 52.52
CA MET A 1 16.08 7.18 51.24
C MET A 1 15.26 6.37 50.25
N TYR A 2 14.09 6.86 49.87
CA TYR A 2 13.19 6.21 48.92
C TYR A 2 13.53 6.77 47.53
N PHE A 3 14.11 5.95 46.64
CA PHE A 3 14.23 6.31 45.23
C PHE A 3 12.87 6.11 44.57
N PRO A 4 12.23 7.14 44.01
CA PRO A 4 11.03 6.92 43.23
C PRO A 4 11.42 6.12 41.97
N ARG A 5 10.80 4.95 41.81
CA ARG A 5 10.80 4.24 40.53
C ARG A 5 10.24 5.20 39.49
N ARG A 6 11.06 5.60 38.51
CA ARG A 6 10.56 6.23 37.29
C ARG A 6 9.55 5.25 36.68
N ILE A 7 8.27 5.59 36.75
CA ILE A 7 7.25 4.96 35.94
C ILE A 7 7.69 5.22 34.50
N GLY A 8 8.12 4.17 33.81
CA GLY A 8 8.51 4.27 32.42
C GLY A 8 7.35 4.87 31.64
N VAL A 9 7.59 5.99 30.96
CA VAL A 9 6.65 6.52 29.98
C VAL A 9 6.44 5.39 28.98
N VAL A 10 5.23 4.80 28.95
CA VAL A 10 4.86 3.89 27.87
C VAL A 10 4.82 4.77 26.64
N THR A 11 5.91 4.77 25.86
CA THR A 11 5.93 5.38 24.54
C THR A 11 5.00 4.53 23.68
N GLN A 12 3.74 4.92 23.59
CA GLN A 12 2.79 4.30 22.69
C GLN A 12 3.24 4.67 21.28
N ASN A 13 3.90 3.76 20.57
CA ASN A 13 4.28 3.94 19.18
C ASN A 13 3.05 3.86 18.27
N PHE A 14 3.10 4.52 17.12
CA PHE A 14 2.06 4.44 16.09
C PHE A 14 2.39 3.37 15.05
N ASP A 15 1.62 2.28 15.03
CA ASP A 15 1.72 1.27 13.95
C ASP A 15 0.99 1.76 12.69
N PHE A 16 1.78 2.29 11.76
CA PHE A 16 1.29 2.79 10.48
C PHE A 16 0.73 1.69 9.60
N CYS A 17 1.39 0.53 9.54
CA CYS A 17 0.96 -0.56 8.65
C CYS A 17 -0.36 -1.17 9.12
N HIS A 18 -0.54 -1.32 10.43
CA HIS A 18 -1.81 -1.75 11.01
C HIS A 18 -2.94 -0.77 10.69
N SER A 19 -2.74 0.52 10.95
CA SER A 19 -3.74 1.57 10.71
C SER A 19 -4.13 1.66 9.23
N MET A 20 -3.14 1.61 8.35
CA MET A 20 -3.35 1.63 6.90
C MET A 20 -4.03 0.36 6.38
N THR A 21 -3.72 -0.81 6.95
CA THR A 21 -4.42 -2.07 6.61
C THR A 21 -5.90 -1.98 6.97
N ARG A 22 -6.24 -1.44 8.15
CA ARG A 22 -7.64 -1.25 8.56
C ARG A 22 -8.40 -0.27 7.66
N LEU A 23 -7.75 0.82 7.26
CA LEU A 23 -8.33 1.77 6.31
C LEU A 23 -8.62 1.10 4.96
N CYS A 24 -7.63 0.42 4.38
CA CYS A 24 -7.79 -0.25 3.09
C CYS A 24 -8.86 -1.34 3.14
N ASP A 25 -8.93 -2.10 4.23
CA ASP A 25 -9.92 -3.15 4.47
C ASP A 25 -11.36 -2.58 4.55
N ASP A 26 -11.54 -1.43 5.18
CA ASP A 26 -12.83 -0.73 5.21
C ASP A 26 -13.21 -0.15 3.84
N ILE A 27 -12.25 0.46 3.12
CA ILE A 27 -12.45 0.91 1.72
C ILE A 27 -12.95 -0.25 0.85
N CYS A 28 -12.28 -1.40 0.90
CA CYS A 28 -12.63 -2.57 0.08
C CYS A 28 -14.00 -3.16 0.47
N ARG A 29 -14.43 -3.03 1.73
CA ARG A 29 -15.77 -3.47 2.15
C ARG A 29 -16.89 -2.51 1.76
N ARG A 30 -16.62 -1.19 1.75
CA ARG A 30 -17.66 -0.18 1.50
C ARG A 30 -17.80 0.20 0.03
N HIS A 31 -16.69 0.33 -0.67
CA HIS A 31 -16.68 0.89 -2.01
C HIS A 31 -16.76 -0.23 -3.07
N PRO A 32 -17.82 -0.30 -3.89
CA PRO A 32 -18.10 -1.45 -4.75
C PRO A 32 -17.00 -1.74 -5.78
N GLU A 33 -16.35 -0.72 -6.33
CA GLU A 33 -15.22 -0.89 -7.26
C GLU A 33 -14.05 -1.71 -6.66
N PHE A 34 -13.90 -1.68 -5.33
CA PHE A 34 -12.79 -2.31 -4.61
C PHE A 34 -13.18 -3.62 -3.91
N GLY A 35 -14.44 -4.06 -4.03
CA GLY A 35 -14.98 -5.23 -3.35
C GLY A 35 -14.31 -6.57 -3.71
N HIS A 36 -13.59 -6.61 -4.83
CA HIS A 36 -12.83 -7.80 -5.27
C HIS A 36 -11.52 -7.99 -4.48
N ILE A 37 -11.04 -6.96 -3.78
CA ILE A 37 -9.75 -6.96 -3.10
C ILE A 37 -9.85 -7.69 -1.75
N ARG A 38 -9.02 -8.72 -1.57
CA ARG A 38 -8.91 -9.45 -0.32
C ARG A 38 -7.69 -8.97 0.47
N MET A 39 -7.90 -7.99 1.34
CA MET A 39 -6.81 -7.40 2.16
C MET A 39 -5.94 -8.39 2.94
N PRO A 40 -6.42 -9.55 3.43
CA PRO A 40 -5.54 -10.55 4.04
C PRO A 40 -4.44 -11.11 3.11
N GLN A 41 -4.53 -10.88 1.80
CA GLN A 41 -3.51 -11.25 0.79
C GLN A 41 -2.77 -10.02 0.23
N VAL A 42 -3.02 -8.83 0.78
CA VAL A 42 -2.29 -7.59 0.45
C VAL A 42 -1.43 -7.23 1.65
N ALA A 43 -0.12 -7.38 1.52
CA ALA A 43 0.78 -6.99 2.61
C ALA A 43 1.06 -5.48 2.55
N VAL A 44 0.63 -4.75 3.58
CA VAL A 44 0.91 -3.33 3.73
C VAL A 44 2.24 -3.15 4.46
N THR A 45 3.15 -2.38 3.86
CA THR A 45 4.49 -2.11 4.40
C THR A 45 4.83 -0.64 4.18
N PHE A 46 5.88 -0.16 4.85
CA PHE A 46 6.46 1.15 4.52
C PHE A 46 7.96 1.11 4.24
N ALA A 47 8.42 2.06 3.44
CA ALA A 47 9.83 2.32 3.14
C ALA A 47 10.18 3.75 3.58
N GLN A 48 11.44 4.00 3.93
CA GLN A 48 11.91 5.37 4.14
C GLN A 48 12.24 6.00 2.78
N ALA A 49 11.67 7.17 2.50
CA ALA A 49 12.05 8.00 1.38
C ALA A 49 13.46 8.56 1.62
N ARG A 50 14.29 8.65 0.56
CA ARG A 50 15.63 9.24 0.64
C ARG A 50 15.61 10.77 0.88
N SER A 51 14.46 11.40 0.65
CA SER A 51 14.22 12.82 0.87
C SER A 51 12.77 13.02 1.35
N PRO A 52 12.51 13.96 2.28
CA PRO A 52 11.17 14.29 2.74
C PRO A 52 10.37 15.09 1.71
N ALA A 53 11.01 15.54 0.64
CA ALA A 53 10.37 16.34 -0.40
C ALA A 53 9.18 15.61 -1.01
N GLU A 54 8.07 16.33 -1.16
CA GLU A 54 6.77 15.82 -1.62
C GLU A 54 6.77 15.37 -3.08
N TRP A 55 7.79 15.71 -3.87
CA TRP A 55 7.92 15.20 -5.23
C TRP A 55 8.48 13.78 -5.27
N GLY A 56 7.87 12.93 -6.11
CA GLY A 56 8.28 11.56 -6.38
C GLY A 56 7.25 10.52 -5.91
N VAL A 57 7.65 9.24 -5.92
CA VAL A 57 6.78 8.11 -5.58
C VAL A 57 6.31 8.21 -4.13
N GLN A 58 4.99 8.18 -3.91
CA GLN A 58 4.36 8.30 -2.59
C GLN A 58 4.00 6.94 -2.01
N ALA A 59 3.40 6.12 -2.86
CA ALA A 59 3.14 4.74 -2.61
C ALA A 59 3.41 3.95 -3.89
N ARG A 60 3.41 2.62 -3.78
CA ARG A 60 3.44 1.73 -4.93
C ARG A 60 2.83 0.38 -4.58
N LEU A 61 2.11 -0.19 -5.53
CA LEU A 61 1.68 -1.57 -5.52
C LEU A 61 2.70 -2.45 -6.26
N THR A 62 3.18 -3.51 -5.59
CA THR A 62 4.02 -4.54 -6.23
C THR A 62 3.21 -5.81 -6.43
N PRO A 63 2.95 -6.26 -7.68
CA PRO A 63 2.31 -7.54 -7.97
C PRO A 63 3.26 -8.71 -7.65
N LEU A 64 2.71 -9.82 -7.16
CA LEU A 64 3.47 -11.05 -6.86
C LEU A 64 3.14 -12.20 -7.81
N ARG A 65 2.50 -11.88 -8.94
CA ARG A 65 2.35 -12.72 -10.12
C ARG A 65 2.67 -11.94 -11.38
N PHE A 66 2.91 -12.68 -12.44
CA PHE A 66 3.03 -12.16 -13.78
C PHE A 66 1.66 -12.05 -14.45
N GLU A 67 1.69 -11.78 -15.74
CA GLU A 67 0.51 -11.63 -16.58
C GLU A 67 -0.52 -12.75 -16.36
N GLY A 68 -1.79 -12.34 -16.16
CA GLY A 68 -2.91 -13.26 -15.95
C GLY A 68 -2.84 -14.04 -14.64
N GLY A 69 -2.05 -13.57 -13.66
CA GLY A 69 -1.84 -14.27 -12.40
C GLY A 69 -0.84 -15.43 -12.50
N SER A 70 -0.08 -15.52 -13.60
CA SER A 70 0.90 -16.58 -13.78
C SER A 70 1.99 -16.53 -12.72
N ILE A 71 2.40 -17.70 -12.23
CA ILE A 71 3.52 -17.85 -11.29
C ILE A 71 4.87 -17.87 -12.01
N VAL A 72 4.87 -18.03 -13.34
CA VAL A 72 6.06 -18.12 -14.18
C VAL A 72 5.93 -17.23 -15.41
N GLU A 73 7.01 -16.57 -15.80
CA GLU A 73 7.08 -15.81 -17.06
C GLU A 73 8.38 -16.10 -17.80
N ARG A 74 8.29 -16.20 -19.13
CA ARG A 74 9.47 -16.26 -20.00
C ARG A 74 9.93 -14.85 -20.36
N ARG A 75 11.09 -14.44 -19.86
CA ARG A 75 11.73 -13.15 -20.20
C ARG A 75 13.12 -13.39 -20.74
N LYS A 76 13.41 -12.84 -21.93
CA LYS A 76 14.70 -12.96 -22.64
C LYS A 76 15.19 -14.42 -22.73
N GLY A 77 14.29 -15.33 -23.09
CA GLY A 77 14.59 -16.76 -23.26
C GLY A 77 14.68 -17.59 -21.97
N ARG A 78 14.57 -16.98 -20.79
CA ARG A 78 14.65 -17.66 -19.49
C ARG A 78 13.31 -17.63 -18.75
N LEU A 79 12.99 -18.71 -18.02
CA LEU A 79 11.84 -18.76 -17.13
C LEU A 79 12.17 -18.13 -15.77
N TRP A 80 11.25 -17.32 -15.26
CA TRP A 80 11.37 -16.61 -13.99
C TRP A 80 10.15 -16.88 -13.13
N THR A 81 10.35 -16.97 -11.81
CA THR A 81 9.30 -16.93 -10.78
C THR A 81 9.53 -15.75 -9.85
N VAL A 82 8.47 -15.23 -9.23
CA VAL A 82 8.59 -14.26 -8.14
C VAL A 82 8.78 -15.03 -6.82
N GLN A 83 9.64 -14.53 -5.92
CA GLN A 83 9.76 -15.03 -4.56
C GLN A 83 8.40 -14.95 -3.84
N ARG A 84 7.95 -16.08 -3.27
CA ARG A 84 6.72 -16.14 -2.48
C ARG A 84 6.89 -15.33 -1.19
N VAL A 85 5.90 -14.50 -0.87
CA VAL A 85 5.87 -13.69 0.34
C VAL A 85 4.72 -14.17 1.21
N TYR A 86 5.01 -14.44 2.48
CA TYR A 86 4.02 -14.83 3.47
C TYR A 86 3.94 -13.76 4.55
N HIS A 87 2.73 -13.30 4.85
CA HIS A 87 2.46 -12.35 5.92
C HIS A 87 1.27 -12.88 6.74
N GLN A 88 1.41 -12.92 8.06
CA GLN A 88 0.39 -13.45 8.98
C GLN A 88 -0.12 -14.86 8.60
N GLY A 89 0.80 -15.74 8.17
CA GLY A 89 0.51 -17.12 7.80
C GLY A 89 -0.24 -17.28 6.46
N ARG A 90 -0.40 -16.21 5.68
CA ARG A 90 -1.06 -16.24 4.36
C ARG A 90 -0.09 -15.80 3.28
N GLU A 91 -0.20 -16.40 2.10
CA GLU A 91 0.55 -15.93 0.94
C GLU A 91 -0.02 -14.58 0.47
N SER A 92 0.86 -13.59 0.35
CA SER A 92 0.55 -12.31 -0.27
C SER A 92 0.51 -12.45 -1.78
N LEU A 93 -0.47 -11.79 -2.41
CA LEU A 93 -0.54 -11.58 -3.86
C LEU A 93 -0.05 -10.20 -4.27
N TYR A 94 -0.06 -9.25 -3.34
CA TYR A 94 0.35 -7.87 -3.54
C TYR A 94 1.12 -7.36 -2.33
N ILE A 95 2.04 -6.42 -2.57
CA ILE A 95 2.66 -5.60 -1.53
C ILE A 95 2.32 -4.14 -1.79
N LEU A 96 1.61 -3.51 -0.85
CA LEU A 96 1.31 -2.08 -0.87
C LEU A 96 2.34 -1.35 0.00
N THR A 97 3.24 -0.60 -0.66
CA THR A 97 4.33 0.11 0.03
C THR A 97 4.05 1.61 0.07
N PHE A 98 4.05 2.21 1.26
CA PHE A 98 4.03 3.67 1.44
C PHE A 98 5.42 4.21 1.76
N LEU A 99 5.78 5.35 1.17
CA LEU A 99 7.09 5.97 1.37
C LEU A 99 6.98 7.11 2.40
N LEU A 100 7.55 6.90 3.59
CA LEU A 100 7.52 7.88 4.68
C LEU A 100 8.84 8.67 4.75
N PRO A 101 8.83 9.96 5.14
CA PRO A 101 7.66 10.74 5.59
C PRO A 101 6.79 11.26 4.44
N ARG A 102 7.26 11.15 3.19
CA ARG A 102 6.69 11.80 2.01
C ARG A 102 5.18 11.67 1.88
N PHE A 103 4.65 10.44 1.95
CA PHE A 103 3.21 10.19 1.84
C PHE A 103 2.43 10.89 2.95
N LEU A 104 2.93 10.84 4.19
CA LEU A 104 2.26 11.47 5.33
C LEU A 104 2.36 13.00 5.31
N ASN A 105 3.23 13.60 4.49
CA ASN A 105 3.34 15.05 4.37
C ASN A 105 2.43 15.65 3.29
N LEU A 106 1.79 14.84 2.46
CA LEU A 106 0.74 15.29 1.56
C LEU A 106 -0.45 15.92 2.31
N SER A 107 -1.34 16.59 1.61
CA SER A 107 -2.65 16.94 2.17
C SER A 107 -3.49 15.69 2.47
N PHE A 108 -4.52 15.83 3.31
CA PHE A 108 -5.44 14.73 3.62
C PHE A 108 -6.09 14.14 2.35
N GLU A 109 -6.53 15.02 1.43
CA GLU A 109 -7.17 14.64 0.18
C GLU A 109 -6.20 13.86 -0.72
N GLU A 110 -4.97 14.36 -0.90
CA GLU A 110 -3.93 13.69 -1.69
C GLU A 110 -3.53 12.33 -1.11
N LYS A 111 -3.51 12.18 0.22
CA LYS A 111 -3.27 10.86 0.86
C LYS A 111 -4.37 9.87 0.51
N LEU A 112 -5.64 10.27 0.62
CA LEU A 112 -6.75 9.40 0.26
C LEU A 112 -6.72 9.06 -1.23
N ILE A 113 -6.57 10.04 -2.11
CA ILE A 113 -6.44 9.83 -3.55
C ILE A 113 -5.32 8.82 -3.86
N THR A 114 -4.16 8.96 -3.21
CA THR A 114 -3.04 8.03 -3.35
C THR A 114 -3.42 6.60 -2.91
N VAL A 115 -4.12 6.43 -1.78
CA VAL A 115 -4.59 5.11 -1.33
C VAL A 115 -5.52 4.47 -2.37
N PHE A 116 -6.49 5.23 -2.87
CA PHE A 116 -7.42 4.77 -3.91
C PHE A 116 -6.68 4.41 -5.20
N HIS A 117 -5.71 5.24 -5.61
CA HIS A 117 -4.88 5.01 -6.79
C HIS A 117 -4.17 3.66 -6.72
N GLU A 118 -3.50 3.37 -5.61
CA GLU A 118 -2.76 2.13 -5.44
C GLU A 118 -3.68 0.90 -5.33
N LEU A 119 -4.83 1.01 -4.65
CA LEU A 119 -5.81 -0.07 -4.62
C LEU A 119 -6.39 -0.34 -6.02
N TYR A 120 -6.58 0.70 -6.83
CA TYR A 120 -7.14 0.58 -8.17
C TYR A 120 -6.19 -0.11 -9.16
N HIS A 121 -4.87 -0.12 -8.87
CA HIS A 121 -3.90 -0.94 -9.60
C HIS A 121 -4.05 -2.45 -9.37
N ILE A 122 -4.80 -2.90 -8.35
CA ILE A 122 -5.09 -4.33 -8.16
C ILE A 122 -5.98 -4.82 -9.30
N ASN A 123 -5.62 -5.97 -9.88
CA ASN A 123 -6.37 -6.58 -10.96
C ASN A 123 -7.79 -6.97 -10.49
N PRO A 124 -8.85 -6.70 -11.28
CA PRO A 124 -10.23 -7.08 -10.95
C PRO A 124 -10.44 -8.55 -10.57
N ASP A 125 -9.66 -9.47 -11.15
CA ASP A 125 -9.74 -10.91 -10.84
C ASP A 125 -9.00 -11.28 -9.55
N PHE A 126 -8.30 -10.32 -8.93
CA PHE A 126 -7.47 -10.48 -7.74
C PHE A 126 -6.52 -11.69 -7.85
N ASN A 127 -5.82 -11.79 -8.98
CA ASN A 127 -4.98 -12.94 -9.34
C ASN A 127 -3.49 -12.70 -9.06
N GLY A 128 -3.11 -11.57 -8.46
CA GLY A 128 -1.72 -11.20 -8.17
C GLY A 128 -0.99 -10.45 -9.29
N ASP A 129 -1.63 -10.25 -10.44
CA ASP A 129 -1.21 -9.34 -11.52
C ASP A 129 -1.73 -7.92 -11.25
N ILE A 130 -1.25 -6.93 -11.97
CA ILE A 130 -1.81 -5.58 -11.96
C ILE A 130 -3.05 -5.48 -12.86
N ARG A 131 -3.90 -4.48 -12.61
CA ARG A 131 -4.94 -4.07 -13.55
C ARG A 131 -4.29 -3.63 -14.86
N ARG A 132 -4.68 -4.27 -15.95
CA ARG A 132 -4.22 -3.98 -17.31
C ARG A 132 -5.31 -3.22 -18.06
N PHE A 133 -4.94 -2.12 -18.71
CA PHE A 133 -5.82 -1.39 -19.61
C PHE A 133 -5.47 -1.79 -21.05
N SER A 134 -6.46 -2.07 -21.89
CA SER A 134 -6.22 -2.43 -23.29
C SER A 134 -5.57 -1.25 -24.04
N GLY A 135 -4.32 -1.39 -24.47
CA GLY A 135 -3.58 -0.38 -25.23
C GLY A 135 -2.07 -0.45 -25.02
N SER A 136 -1.29 0.10 -25.95
CA SER A 136 0.18 0.00 -26.03
C SER A 136 0.96 0.75 -24.94
N CYS A 137 0.32 1.19 -23.86
CA CYS A 137 1.00 1.85 -22.76
C CYS A 137 0.70 1.16 -21.43
N TYR A 138 1.43 0.08 -21.21
CA TYR A 138 1.35 -0.80 -20.05
C TYR A 138 1.91 -0.19 -18.75
N MET A 139 2.45 1.03 -18.80
CA MET A 139 2.81 1.84 -17.63
C MET A 139 2.58 3.32 -17.97
N HIS A 140 1.60 3.93 -17.31
CA HIS A 140 1.40 5.38 -17.18
C HIS A 140 1.80 6.27 -18.38
N THR A 141 1.10 6.24 -19.51
CA THR A 141 0.94 7.49 -20.30
C THR A 141 -0.40 7.45 -21.04
N GLY A 142 -1.24 8.48 -20.83
CA GLY A 142 -2.49 8.63 -21.57
C GLY A 142 -3.49 9.58 -20.91
N SER A 143 -3.78 9.42 -19.62
CA SER A 143 -4.66 10.37 -18.91
C SER A 143 -4.44 10.37 -17.39
N GLN A 144 -3.21 10.61 -16.94
CA GLN A 144 -2.91 10.79 -15.51
C GLN A 144 -3.94 11.73 -14.85
N LYS A 145 -4.32 12.82 -15.52
CA LYS A 145 -5.39 13.73 -15.07
C LYS A 145 -6.79 13.11 -14.97
N SER A 146 -7.23 12.22 -15.88
CA SER A 146 -8.56 11.60 -15.75
C SER A 146 -8.55 10.51 -14.69
N TYR A 147 -7.41 9.82 -14.54
CA TYR A 147 -7.20 8.78 -13.55
C TYR A 147 -7.19 9.39 -12.14
N ASP A 148 -6.41 10.47 -11.95
CA ASP A 148 -6.37 11.21 -10.69
C ASP A 148 -7.75 11.78 -10.33
N ARG A 149 -8.50 12.29 -11.31
CA ARG A 149 -9.90 12.73 -11.11
C ARG A 149 -10.83 11.59 -10.68
N GLN A 150 -10.67 10.39 -11.25
CA GLN A 150 -11.49 9.26 -10.85
C GLN A 150 -11.19 8.83 -9.41
N MET A 151 -9.91 8.85 -9.02
CA MET A 151 -9.51 8.51 -7.65
C MET A 151 -10.00 9.54 -6.63
N ASP A 152 -10.03 10.82 -7.00
CA ASP A 152 -10.69 11.85 -6.20
C ASP A 152 -12.19 11.56 -6.05
N VAL A 153 -12.90 11.26 -7.14
CA VAL A 153 -14.32 10.88 -7.08
C VAL A 153 -14.55 9.69 -6.13
N PHE A 154 -13.72 8.65 -6.19
CA PHE A 154 -13.83 7.48 -5.31
C PHE A 154 -13.51 7.81 -3.85
N ALA A 155 -12.50 8.65 -3.59
CA ALA A 155 -12.20 9.14 -2.25
C ALA A 155 -13.38 9.91 -1.64
N GLN A 156 -13.99 10.81 -2.42
CA GLN A 156 -15.17 11.57 -2.01
C GLN A 156 -16.42 10.68 -1.83
N GLN A 157 -16.58 9.63 -2.65
CA GLN A 157 -17.64 8.65 -2.48
C GLN A 157 -17.48 7.88 -1.17
N TYR A 158 -16.27 7.41 -0.86
CA TYR A 158 -15.98 6.71 0.40
C TYR A 158 -16.29 7.54 1.63
N LEU A 159 -15.91 8.82 1.65
CA LEU A 159 -16.26 9.72 2.75
C LEU A 159 -17.78 9.92 2.87
N ARG A 160 -18.49 10.08 1.75
CA ARG A 160 -19.96 10.20 1.73
C ARG A 160 -20.70 8.92 2.15
N MET A 161 -20.06 7.75 2.05
CA MET A 161 -20.59 6.48 2.54
C MET A 161 -20.51 6.34 4.07
N GLY A 162 -20.11 7.39 4.80
CA GLY A 162 -20.05 7.38 6.26
C GLY A 162 -18.86 6.58 6.80
N ALA A 163 -17.69 6.74 6.15
CA ALA A 163 -16.44 6.16 6.62
C ALA A 163 -16.19 6.51 8.10
N PRO A 164 -15.89 5.54 8.98
CA PRO A 164 -15.59 5.82 10.39
C PRO A 164 -14.32 6.67 10.52
N GLN A 165 -14.42 7.80 11.23
CA GLN A 165 -13.32 8.76 11.34
C GLN A 165 -12.06 8.16 11.96
N GLU A 166 -12.20 7.21 12.88
CA GLU A 166 -11.08 6.53 13.52
C GLU A 166 -10.18 5.76 12.54
N LEU A 167 -10.69 5.41 11.35
CA LEU A 167 -9.94 4.68 10.33
C LEU A 167 -9.06 5.58 9.46
N TYR A 168 -9.40 6.88 9.33
CA TYR A 168 -8.65 7.80 8.48
C TYR A 168 -8.10 9.03 9.21
N ARG A 169 -8.46 9.26 10.48
CA ARG A 169 -8.00 10.45 11.24
C ARG A 169 -6.49 10.62 11.24
N PHE A 170 -5.72 9.53 11.22
CA PHE A 170 -4.26 9.63 11.21
C PHE A 170 -3.72 10.24 9.90
N LEU A 171 -4.49 10.19 8.81
CA LEU A 171 -4.15 10.84 7.54
C LEU A 171 -4.36 12.36 7.59
N THR A 172 -5.10 12.89 8.56
CA THR A 172 -5.24 14.35 8.72
C THR A 172 -3.99 14.98 9.32
N LEU A 173 -3.03 14.17 9.80
CA LEU A 173 -1.78 14.62 10.40
C LEU A 173 -0.61 14.47 9.40
N SER A 174 0.35 15.37 9.48
CA SER A 174 1.69 15.23 8.89
C SER A 174 2.51 14.16 9.62
N PHE A 175 3.64 13.75 9.06
CA PHE A 175 4.52 12.79 9.74
C PHE A 175 5.00 13.30 11.10
N SER A 176 5.40 14.57 11.19
CA SER A 176 5.86 15.18 12.44
C SER A 176 4.75 15.32 13.48
N GLU A 177 3.54 15.72 13.06
CA GLU A 177 2.39 15.80 13.98
C GLU A 177 1.99 14.43 14.50
N LEU A 178 2.04 13.40 13.65
CA LEU A 178 1.80 12.01 14.05
C LEU A 178 2.83 11.56 15.09
N GLN A 179 4.11 11.94 14.92
CA GLN A 179 5.16 11.64 15.89
C GLN A 179 4.97 12.36 17.23
N VAL A 180 4.57 13.63 17.20
CA VAL A 180 4.29 14.41 18.40
C VAL A 180 3.09 13.83 19.15
N THR A 181 2.07 13.36 18.42
CA THR A 181 0.81 12.86 19.00
C THR A 181 0.93 11.42 19.51
N PHE A 182 1.67 10.55 18.82
CA PHE A 182 1.69 9.10 19.04
C PHE A 182 3.09 8.49 19.06
N GLY A 183 4.14 9.26 19.36
CA GLY A 183 5.50 8.73 19.47
C GLY A 183 6.09 8.21 18.15
N GLU A 184 6.96 7.19 18.20
CA GLU A 184 7.61 6.71 16.98
C GLU A 184 6.61 6.06 16.01
N VAL A 185 6.76 6.35 14.72
CA VAL A 185 6.01 5.70 13.65
C VAL A 185 6.71 4.39 13.29
N VAL A 186 6.06 3.28 13.64
CA VAL A 186 6.54 1.91 13.41
C VAL A 186 5.65 1.17 12.43
N GLY A 187 6.05 -0.05 12.04
CA GLY A 187 5.24 -0.90 11.17
C GLY A 187 6.07 -1.97 10.48
N LEU A 188 5.38 -2.79 9.70
CA LEU A 188 5.98 -3.86 8.93
C LEU A 188 6.96 -3.33 7.88
N ARG A 189 8.09 -4.04 7.73
CA ARG A 189 9.08 -3.83 6.68
C ARG A 189 9.24 -5.12 5.89
N ILE A 190 8.83 -5.10 4.62
CA ILE A 190 9.01 -6.22 3.69
C ILE A 190 10.13 -5.87 2.71
N ALA A 191 11.11 -6.76 2.57
CA ALA A 191 12.15 -6.65 1.55
C ALA A 191 11.54 -6.80 0.15
N ILE A 192 12.14 -6.14 -0.85
CA ILE A 192 11.68 -6.24 -2.23
C ILE A 192 11.78 -7.71 -2.68
N PRO A 193 10.68 -8.35 -3.13
CA PRO A 193 10.69 -9.74 -3.58
C PRO A 193 11.61 -9.94 -4.77
N ARG A 194 12.40 -11.01 -4.75
CA ARG A 194 13.34 -11.31 -5.82
C ARG A 194 12.64 -11.99 -7.00
N LEU A 195 13.09 -11.66 -8.21
CA LEU A 195 12.89 -12.52 -9.38
C LEU A 195 13.90 -13.65 -9.33
N ILE A 196 13.41 -14.87 -9.26
CA ILE A 196 14.21 -16.09 -9.16
C ILE A 196 14.15 -16.78 -10.52
N PRO A 197 15.30 -17.01 -11.17
CA PRO A 197 15.29 -17.78 -12.40
C PRO A 197 14.98 -19.25 -12.09
N MET A 198 14.09 -19.86 -12.88
CA MET A 198 13.94 -21.31 -12.86
C MET A 198 15.14 -21.91 -13.59
N GLY A 199 15.78 -22.91 -12.98
CA GLY A 199 16.82 -23.69 -13.67
C GLY A 199 16.27 -24.32 -14.95
N LYS A 200 17.16 -24.73 -15.87
CA LYS A 200 16.73 -25.68 -16.90
C LYS A 200 16.18 -26.90 -16.17
N ALA A 201 14.99 -27.36 -16.53
CA ALA A 201 14.61 -28.73 -16.19
C ALA A 201 15.77 -29.62 -16.66
N ALA A 202 16.32 -30.41 -15.73
CA ALA A 202 17.31 -31.41 -16.03
C ALA A 202 16.74 -32.42 -17.03
#